data_AF-A0A432QVC1-F1
#
_entry.id   AF-A0A432QVC1-F1
#
_cell.length_a   1.000
_cell.length_b   1.000
_cell.length_c   1.000
_cell.angle_alpha   90.00
_cell.angle_beta   90.00
_cell.angle_gamma   90.00
#
_symmetry.space_group_name_H-M   'P 1'
#
loop_
_entity.id
_entity.type
_entity.pdbx_description
1 polymer ?
#
loop_
_entity_poly.entity_id
_entity_poly.type
_entity_poly.pdbx_seq_one_letter_code
_entity_poly.pdbx_strand_id
1 'polypeptide(L)'
;MGEEIKFLSFADARNLVAAIQEEENIHDQDKRILTVYNHDNRELCWFDFEELAEAVGDVPKDQQKEAYQDYVLKHIPDWALDI
;
A
#
# COMPACT_ATOMS: atom_id res chain seq x y z
N MET A 1 7.05 -21.74 -12.67
CA MET A 1 6.32 -21.93 -11.39
C MET A 1 5.88 -20.54 -11.00
N GLY A 2 4.57 -20.26 -11.04
CA GLY A 2 4.07 -18.95 -10.63
C GLY A 2 4.26 -18.83 -9.13
N GLU A 3 5.09 -17.89 -8.70
CA GLU A 3 5.16 -17.50 -7.30
C GLU A 3 3.78 -16.93 -6.96
N GLU A 4 2.94 -17.73 -6.29
CA GLU A 4 1.69 -17.24 -5.74
C GLU A 4 2.06 -16.15 -4.75
N ILE A 5 1.81 -14.89 -5.12
CA ILE A 5 2.03 -13.74 -4.25
C ILE A 5 1.16 -13.96 -3.02
N LYS A 6 1.78 -14.27 -1.90
CA LYS A 6 1.10 -14.37 -0.63
C LYS A 6 1.04 -12.99 -0.02
N PHE A 7 -0.11 -12.67 0.54
CA PHE A 7 -0.32 -11.44 1.27
C PHE A 7 -0.30 -11.72 2.76
N LEU A 8 0.19 -10.76 3.52
CA LEU A 8 0.15 -10.80 4.97
C LEU A 8 -1.29 -10.74 5.47
N SER A 9 -1.51 -11.28 6.67
CA SER A 9 -2.74 -11.01 7.38
C SER A 9 -2.80 -9.52 7.70
N PHE A 10 -4.00 -8.94 7.69
CA PHE A 10 -4.21 -7.53 8.04
C PHE A 10 -3.53 -7.11 9.36
N ALA A 11 -3.52 -8.00 10.36
CA ALA A 11 -2.87 -7.75 11.64
C ALA A 11 -1.34 -7.65 11.51
N ASP A 12 -0.71 -8.53 10.74
CA ASP A 12 0.74 -8.52 10.50
C ASP A 12 1.13 -7.32 9.65
N ALA A 13 0.40 -7.06 8.57
CA ALA A 13 0.58 -5.87 7.74
C ALA A 13 0.49 -4.59 8.58
N ARG A 14 -0.50 -4.48 9.47
CA ARG A 14 -0.66 -3.30 10.34
C ARG A 14 0.47 -3.14 11.36
N ASN A 15 1.08 -4.23 11.82
CA ASN A 15 2.23 -4.18 12.71
C ASN A 15 3.54 -3.90 11.97
N LEU A 16 3.62 -4.26 10.69
CA LEU A 16 4.79 -4.03 9.85
C LEU A 16 4.82 -2.61 9.29
N VAL A 17 3.67 -2.15 8.77
CA VAL A 17 3.51 -0.82 8.16
C VAL A 17 3.51 0.24 9.24
N ALA A 18 4.53 1.09 9.21
CA ALA A 18 4.64 2.23 10.12
C ALA A 18 3.96 3.48 9.53
N ALA A 19 4.13 3.70 8.23
CA ALA A 19 3.59 4.86 7.55
C ALA A 19 3.26 4.54 6.09
N ILE A 20 2.22 5.17 5.57
CA ILE A 20 1.89 5.19 4.15
C ILE A 20 1.95 6.66 3.73
N GLN A 21 2.79 6.98 2.77
CA GLN A 21 2.97 8.34 2.26
C GLN A 21 2.50 8.44 0.82
N GLU A 22 1.73 9.48 0.53
CA GLU A 22 1.38 9.85 -0.84
C GLU A 22 2.58 10.60 -1.44
N GLU A 23 3.25 9.98 -2.39
CA GLU A 23 4.40 10.54 -3.10
C GLU A 23 4.12 10.66 -4.60
N GLU A 24 4.85 11.56 -5.26
CA GLU A 24 4.81 11.66 -6.71
C GLU A 24 5.69 10.54 -7.29
N ASN A 25 5.21 9.83 -8.30
CA ASN A 25 5.97 8.74 -8.88
C ASN A 25 7.23 9.31 -9.54
N ILE A 26 8.41 8.90 -9.05
CA ILE A 26 9.70 9.39 -9.54
C ILE A 26 9.93 9.11 -11.03
N HIS A 27 9.21 8.12 -11.59
CA HIS A 27 9.27 7.76 -12.99
C HIS A 27 8.20 8.48 -13.83
N ASP A 28 7.13 8.98 -13.22
CA ASP A 28 5.96 9.53 -13.91
C ASP A 28 5.33 10.65 -13.06
N GLN A 29 5.73 11.90 -13.31
CA GLN A 29 5.35 13.06 -12.49
C GLN A 29 3.84 13.36 -12.49
N ASP A 30 3.09 12.82 -13.44
CA ASP A 30 1.63 12.98 -13.49
C ASP A 30 0.91 11.99 -12.56
N LYS A 31 1.63 10.95 -12.08
CA LYS A 31 1.07 9.87 -11.27
C LYS A 31 1.43 10.00 -9.81
N ARG A 32 0.45 9.72 -8.97
CA ARG A 32 0.59 9.69 -7.50
C ARG A 32 0.66 8.23 -7.07
N ILE A 33 1.59 7.92 -6.18
CA ILE A 33 1.75 6.59 -5.59
C ILE A 33 1.66 6.67 -4.08
N LEU A 34 1.24 5.58 -3.46
CA LEU A 34 1.22 5.38 -2.02
C LEU A 34 2.40 4.48 -1.67
N THR A 35 3.45 5.09 -1.15
CA THR A 35 4.65 4.39 -0.69
C THR A 35 4.47 3.95 0.75
N VAL A 36 4.68 2.67 0.99
CA VAL A 36 4.50 2.05 2.29
C VAL A 36 5.87 1.85 2.94
N TYR A 37 6.02 2.38 4.14
CA TYR A 37 7.25 2.31 4.92
C TYR A 37 7.07 1.46 6.18
N ASN A 38 8.10 0.70 6.54
CA ASN A 38 8.16 -0.02 7.81
C ASN A 38 8.66 0.87 8.97
N HIS A 39 8.70 0.31 10.17
CA HIS A 39 9.20 0.99 11.38
C HIS A 39 10.69 1.33 11.33
N ASP A 40 11.45 0.70 10.44
CA ASP A 40 12.87 0.98 10.18
C ASP A 40 13.05 2.04 9.08
N ASN A 41 11.96 2.72 8.68
CA ASN A 41 11.96 3.75 7.64
C ASN A 41 12.37 3.21 6.24
N ARG A 42 12.23 1.90 6.02
CA ARG A 42 12.49 1.24 4.74
C ARG A 42 11.21 1.16 3.92
N GLU A 43 11.35 1.43 2.62
CA GLU A 43 10.29 1.22 1.65
C GLU A 43 10.01 -0.28 1.51
N LEU A 44 8.75 -0.66 1.77
CA LEU A 44 8.26 -2.02 1.60
C LEU A 44 7.71 -2.21 0.20
N CYS A 45 6.76 -1.37 -0.19
CA CYS A 45 6.03 -1.47 -1.45
C CYS A 45 5.37 -0.14 -1.81
N TRP A 46 4.93 -0.04 -3.05
CA TRP A 46 4.31 1.15 -3.63
C TRP A 46 3.04 0.73 -4.36
N PHE A 47 1.99 1.52 -4.22
CA PHE A 47 0.71 1.31 -4.88
C PHE A 47 0.36 2.52 -5.74
N ASP A 48 -0.17 2.28 -6.93
CA ASP A 48 -0.66 3.37 -7.77
C ASP A 48 -1.96 3.94 -7.18
N PHE A 49 -2.03 5.26 -7.03
CA PHE A 49 -3.19 5.91 -6.44
C PHE A 49 -4.43 5.78 -7.34
N GLU A 50 -4.27 5.80 -8.66
CA GLU A 50 -5.40 5.64 -9.58
C GLU A 50 -5.95 4.21 -9.48
N GLU A 51 -5.07 3.21 -9.47
CA GLU A 51 -5.48 1.81 -9.31
C GLU A 51 -6.16 1.57 -7.95
N LEU A 52 -5.64 2.18 -6.87
CA LEU A 52 -6.26 2.12 -5.55
C LEU A 52 -7.63 2.80 -5.51
N ALA A 53 -7.76 3.96 -6.17
CA ALA A 53 -9.02 4.67 -6.30
C ALA A 53 -10.05 3.85 -7.10
N GLU A 54 -9.62 3.19 -8.18
CA GLU A 54 -10.49 2.30 -8.95
C GLU A 54 -10.89 1.04 -8.17
N ALA A 55 -9.95 0.43 -7.43
CA ALA A 55 -10.19 -0.79 -6.66
C ALA A 55 -11.08 -0.56 -5.43
N VAL A 56 -10.88 0.56 -4.72
CA VAL A 56 -11.73 0.97 -3.59
C VAL A 56 -13.08 1.49 -4.09
N GLY A 57 -13.11 2.11 -5.26
CA GLY A 57 -14.29 2.69 -5.88
C GLY A 57 -14.71 4.03 -5.27
N ASP A 58 -15.94 4.44 -5.58
CA ASP A 58 -16.50 5.71 -5.10
C ASP A 58 -16.90 5.58 -3.62
N VAL A 59 -15.94 5.84 -2.74
CA VAL A 59 -16.16 5.95 -1.29
C VAL A 59 -16.16 7.43 -0.89
N PRO A 60 -16.94 7.83 0.13
CA PRO A 60 -16.99 9.23 0.55
C PRO A 60 -15.61 9.71 1.00
N LYS A 61 -15.29 10.98 0.73
CA LYS A 61 -13.97 11.58 1.02
C LYS A 61 -13.49 11.37 2.47
N ASP A 62 -14.40 11.37 3.43
CA ASP A 62 -14.11 11.08 4.83
C ASP A 62 -13.63 9.64 5.08
N GLN A 63 -14.05 8.68 4.25
CA GLN A 63 -13.66 7.26 4.34
C GLN A 63 -12.63 6.85 3.29
N GLN A 64 -12.34 7.67 2.27
CA GLN A 64 -11.34 7.38 1.23
C GLN A 64 -9.99 7.02 1.83
N LYS A 65 -9.49 7.83 2.78
CA LYS A 65 -8.20 7.56 3.41
C LYS A 65 -8.17 6.22 4.14
N GLU A 66 -9.23 5.92 4.88
CA GLU A 66 -9.33 4.68 5.66
C GLU A 66 -9.46 3.47 4.74
N ALA A 67 -10.23 3.60 3.66
CA ALA A 67 -10.39 2.55 2.66
C ALA A 67 -9.09 2.29 1.87
N TYR A 68 -8.33 3.33 1.52
CA TYR A 68 -7.01 3.18 0.91
C TYR A 68 -6.04 2.48 1.85
N GLN A 69 -5.99 2.91 3.11
CA GLN A 69 -5.14 2.28 4.11
C GLN A 69 -5.53 0.80 4.33
N ASP A 70 -6.82 0.50 4.42
CA ASP A 70 -7.31 -0.87 4.58
C ASP A 70 -6.99 -1.75 3.36
N TYR A 71 -7.16 -1.22 2.14
CA TYR A 71 -6.82 -1.91 0.90
C TYR A 71 -5.32 -2.20 0.83
N VAL A 72 -4.47 -1.20 1.11
CA VAL A 72 -3.01 -1.35 1.16
C VAL A 72 -2.63 -2.44 2.16
N LEU A 73 -3.16 -2.39 3.39
CA LEU A 73 -2.86 -3.37 4.44
C LEU A 73 -3.29 -4.81 4.07
N LYS A 74 -4.35 -4.97 3.28
CA LYS A 74 -4.80 -6.28 2.78
C LYS A 74 -3.98 -6.81 1.60
N HIS A 75 -3.23 -5.93 0.92
CA HIS A 75 -2.41 -6.26 -0.24
C HIS A 75 -0.91 -6.15 0.04
N ILE A 76 -0.48 -6.02 1.31
CA ILE A 76 0.94 -6.09 1.65
C ILE A 76 1.44 -7.52 1.39
N PRO A 77 2.43 -7.70 0.53
CA PRO A 77 2.98 -9.01 0.25
C PRO A 77 3.81 -9.55 1.41
N ASP A 78 3.92 -10.87 1.53
CA ASP A 78 4.62 -11.51 2.65
C ASP A 78 6.13 -11.26 2.66
N TRP A 79 6.73 -11.09 1.48
CA TRP A 79 8.14 -10.72 1.35
C TRP A 79 8.48 -9.35 1.96
N ALA A 80 7.50 -8.49 2.21
CA ALA A 80 7.73 -7.22 2.91
C ALA A 80 8.26 -7.42 4.35
N LEU A 81 8.02 -8.60 4.96
CA LEU A 81 8.60 -8.95 6.27
C LEU A 81 10.11 -9.23 6.23
N ASP A 82 10.67 -9.49 5.05
CA ASP A 82 12.08 -9.89 4.88
C ASP A 82 13.01 -8.70 4.57
N ILE A 83 12.46 -7.48 4.43
CA ILE A 83 13.19 -6.23 4.14
C ILE A 83 13.93 -5.66 5.35
#